data_AF-A0A972PL39-F1
#
_entry.id   AF-A0A972PL39-F1
#
_cell.length_a   1.000
_cell.length_b   1.000
_cell.length_c   1.000
_cell.angle_alpha   90.00
_cell.angle_beta   90.00
_cell.angle_gamma   90.00
#
_symmetry.space_group_name_H-M   'P 1'
#
loop_
_entity.id
_entity.type
_entity.pdbx_description
1 polymer ?
#
loop_
_entity_poly.entity_id
_entity_poly.type
_entity_poly.pdbx_seq_one_letter_code
_entity_poly.pdbx_strand_id
1 'polypeptide(L)'
;MKKSYLSLQKNAIYAAVMLIWCVLSVVVLIAMNIQTSLAAIAILVFVAVLALIRPFPLASWFAMLAGSLTYAAISYSLFGLGTTMLLTSGLAFAIYLVTSLLGNMFARQIGNLRDQFEKEHTLMDDLVQYDQSTGILRWKFAQQRLKAEVLRSVRYKKDLSLALIQVMVPANAQLSEIELAGLYSQVVDVLVESLRKDIDMPFIGEKMGILLPETTSEGAQIFSTRLVEKVFRKTRVDVAIGIASVPGDAVTTEALLEQAELALKLAASGDQPVIPAARLRAAAGKEEQPEEESAAPQAGGQAAQEALGPREWLLEIQNFKNMGSLPDLEKTIRESGALEAFSFLRLEGNKLTAKVSVSGADPAQALGGLPFFTPGKVDAERRIIQIKMKTEK
;
A
#
# COMPACT_ATOMS: atom_id res chain seq x y z
N MET A 1 -17.64 30.82 10.10
CA MET A 1 -18.63 30.94 11.20
C MET A 1 -20.04 31.29 10.72
N LYS A 2 -20.32 32.47 10.12
CA LYS A 2 -21.70 32.91 9.78
C LYS A 2 -22.53 31.91 8.95
N LYS A 3 -21.90 31.21 7.98
CA LYS A 3 -22.55 30.20 7.12
C LYS A 3 -22.93 28.90 7.88
N SER A 4 -22.15 28.51 8.88
CA SER A 4 -22.42 27.33 9.74
C SER A 4 -23.54 27.60 10.74
N TYR A 5 -23.59 28.81 11.32
CA TYR A 5 -24.74 29.23 12.15
C TYR A 5 -26.06 29.26 11.37
N LEU A 6 -26.02 29.72 10.11
CA LEU A 6 -27.19 29.73 9.22
C LEU A 6 -27.66 28.31 8.84
N SER A 7 -26.77 27.34 8.65
CA SER A 7 -27.17 25.95 8.37
C SER A 7 -27.70 25.26 9.63
N LEU A 8 -27.11 25.52 10.80
CA LEU A 8 -27.62 25.01 12.08
C LEU A 8 -29.05 25.50 12.36
N GLN A 9 -29.30 26.80 12.16
CA GLN A 9 -30.63 27.38 12.33
C GLN A 9 -31.64 26.78 11.35
N LYS A 10 -31.26 26.59 10.08
CA LYS A 10 -32.14 25.92 9.11
C LYS A 10 -32.51 24.51 9.56
N ASN A 11 -31.55 23.72 10.03
CA ASN A 11 -31.80 22.35 10.47
C ASN A 11 -32.68 22.29 11.73
N ALA A 12 -32.46 23.21 12.68
CA ALA A 12 -33.32 23.37 13.85
C ALA A 12 -34.77 23.73 13.45
N ILE A 13 -34.95 24.60 12.44
CA ILE A 13 -36.26 24.94 11.90
C ILE A 13 -36.94 23.71 11.28
N TYR A 14 -36.24 22.91 10.47
CA TYR A 14 -36.81 21.68 9.89
C TYR A 14 -37.20 20.65 10.95
N ALA A 15 -36.38 20.47 11.99
CA ALA A 15 -36.70 19.60 13.13
C ALA A 15 -37.93 20.10 13.88
N ALA A 16 -38.03 21.41 14.13
CA ALA A 16 -39.17 22.03 14.79
C ALA A 16 -40.46 21.87 13.96
N VAL A 17 -40.39 22.12 12.64
CA VAL A 17 -41.54 21.95 11.73
C VAL A 17 -41.99 20.49 11.70
N MET A 18 -41.05 19.53 11.69
CA MET A 18 -41.38 18.09 11.77
C MET A 18 -42.08 17.71 13.08
N LEU A 19 -41.57 18.21 14.21
CA LEU A 19 -42.19 17.98 15.52
C LEU A 19 -43.60 18.56 15.59
N ILE A 20 -43.76 19.82 15.15
CA ILE A 20 -45.07 20.49 15.10
C ILE A 20 -46.04 19.72 14.19
N TRP A 21 -45.58 19.25 13.03
CA TRP A 21 -46.38 18.45 12.11
C TRP A 21 -46.84 17.12 12.73
N CYS A 22 -45.94 16.40 13.41
CA CYS A 22 -46.29 15.15 14.08
C CYS A 22 -47.32 15.37 15.20
N VAL A 23 -47.15 16.42 16.02
CA VAL A 23 -48.11 16.75 17.08
C VAL A 23 -49.48 17.12 16.50
N LEU A 24 -49.51 17.98 15.48
CA LEU A 24 -50.74 18.35 14.79
C LEU A 24 -51.44 17.13 14.17
N SER A 25 -50.67 16.25 13.53
CA SER A 25 -51.18 15.02 12.92
C SER A 25 -51.85 14.11 13.94
N VAL A 26 -51.26 13.95 15.14
CA VAL A 26 -51.87 13.16 16.22
C VAL A 26 -53.20 13.76 16.66
N VAL A 27 -53.28 15.09 16.84
CA VAL A 27 -54.52 15.77 17.24
C VAL A 27 -55.62 15.56 16.20
N VAL A 28 -55.31 15.71 14.90
CA VAL A 28 -56.27 15.49 13.81
C VAL A 28 -56.76 14.05 13.77
N LEU A 29 -55.87 13.07 13.95
CA LEU A 29 -56.23 11.64 13.96
C LEU A 29 -57.16 11.28 15.13
N ILE A 30 -56.94 11.88 16.32
CA ILE A 30 -57.82 11.68 17.49
C ILE A 30 -59.19 12.33 17.25
N ALA A 31 -59.21 13.56 16.73
CA ALA A 31 -60.45 14.31 16.49
C ALA A 31 -61.35 13.68 15.42
N MET A 32 -60.77 12.99 14.44
CA MET A 32 -61.52 12.31 13.39
C MET A 32 -62.30 11.10 13.89
N ASN A 33 -61.63 10.18 14.59
CA ASN A 33 -62.29 8.97 15.09
C ASN A 33 -61.53 8.37 16.27
N ILE A 34 -62.14 8.45 17.46
CA ILE A 34 -61.51 7.97 18.68
C ILE A 34 -61.20 6.47 18.62
N GLN A 35 -62.02 5.66 17.93
CA GLN A 35 -61.87 4.21 17.87
C GLN A 35 -60.67 3.75 17.03
N THR A 36 -60.36 4.44 15.92
CA THR A 36 -59.23 4.07 15.04
C THR A 36 -57.96 4.88 15.29
N SER A 37 -58.04 5.93 16.13
CA SER A 37 -56.93 6.85 16.41
C SER A 37 -55.67 6.15 16.90
N LEU A 38 -55.79 5.14 17.77
CA LEU A 38 -54.63 4.41 18.31
C LEU A 38 -53.83 3.71 17.21
N ALA A 39 -54.50 3.02 16.29
CA ALA A 39 -53.86 2.34 15.16
C ALA A 39 -53.22 3.35 14.20
N ALA A 40 -53.88 4.48 13.96
CA ALA A 40 -53.34 5.53 13.09
C ALA A 40 -52.06 6.15 13.67
N ILE A 41 -52.04 6.42 14.98
CA ILE A 41 -50.86 6.98 15.67
C ILE A 41 -49.71 5.97 15.66
N ALA A 42 -49.97 4.68 15.89
CA ALA A 42 -48.92 3.65 15.85
C ALA A 42 -48.25 3.57 14.46
N ILE A 43 -49.05 3.64 13.39
CA ILE A 43 -48.56 3.65 12.01
C ILE A 43 -47.82 4.96 11.71
N LEU A 44 -48.32 6.11 12.17
CA LEU A 44 -47.64 7.40 12.04
C LEU A 44 -46.23 7.36 12.64
N VAL A 45 -46.11 6.86 13.87
CA VAL A 45 -44.82 6.73 14.58
C VAL A 45 -43.90 5.79 13.81
N PHE A 46 -44.41 4.65 13.33
CA PHE A 46 -43.62 3.71 12.53
C PHE A 46 -43.09 4.34 11.24
N VAL A 47 -43.93 5.06 10.49
CA VAL A 47 -43.54 5.80 9.28
C VAL A 47 -42.49 6.87 9.59
N ALA A 48 -42.67 7.63 10.68
CA ALA A 48 -41.73 8.66 11.10
C ALA A 48 -40.36 8.09 11.48
N VAL A 49 -40.33 6.98 12.23
CA VAL A 49 -39.09 6.30 12.63
C VAL A 49 -38.34 5.76 11.42
N LEU A 50 -39.03 5.09 10.48
CA LEU A 50 -38.39 4.57 9.27
C LEU A 50 -37.92 5.68 8.33
N ALA A 51 -38.60 6.81 8.31
CA ALA A 51 -38.15 7.99 7.57
C ALA A 51 -36.86 8.59 8.15
N LEU A 52 -36.63 8.43 9.46
CA LEU A 52 -35.44 8.94 10.15
C LEU A 52 -34.24 7.99 10.04
N ILE A 53 -34.44 6.69 10.28
CA ILE A 53 -33.36 5.68 10.31
C ILE A 53 -32.91 5.32 8.88
N ARG A 54 -33.84 5.28 7.94
CA ARG A 54 -33.62 5.03 6.51
C ARG A 54 -32.64 3.86 6.23
N PRO A 55 -32.99 2.62 6.61
CA PRO A 55 -32.14 1.45 6.34
C PRO A 55 -31.86 1.23 4.85
N PHE A 56 -32.75 1.69 3.98
CA PHE A 56 -32.55 1.72 2.53
C PHE A 56 -33.25 2.94 1.91
N PRO A 57 -32.89 3.37 0.67
CA PRO A 57 -33.29 4.67 0.12
C PRO A 57 -34.81 4.90 -0.01
N LEU A 58 -35.61 3.85 -0.17
CA LEU A 58 -37.07 3.90 -0.33
C LEU A 58 -37.86 3.52 0.95
N ALA A 59 -37.20 3.30 2.09
CA ALA A 59 -37.84 2.75 3.30
C ALA A 59 -39.10 3.51 3.76
N SER A 60 -39.07 4.85 3.74
CA SER A 60 -40.21 5.68 4.15
C SER A 60 -41.41 5.55 3.20
N TRP A 61 -41.17 5.33 1.91
CA TRP A 61 -42.23 5.16 0.91
C TRP A 61 -42.93 3.82 1.08
N PHE A 62 -42.16 2.75 1.33
CA PHE A 62 -42.73 1.44 1.66
C PHE A 62 -43.52 1.46 2.96
N ALA A 63 -42.97 2.11 4.00
CA ALA A 63 -43.66 2.25 5.28
C ALA A 63 -45.00 3.00 5.14
N MET A 64 -45.01 4.08 4.35
CA MET A 64 -46.19 4.88 4.08
C MET A 64 -47.26 4.08 3.31
N LEU A 65 -46.88 3.34 2.26
CA LEU A 65 -47.82 2.52 1.49
C LEU A 65 -48.37 1.36 2.32
N ALA A 66 -47.50 0.61 3.00
CA ALA A 66 -47.91 -0.51 3.85
C ALA A 66 -48.78 -0.02 5.02
N GLY A 67 -48.39 1.07 5.66
CA GLY A 67 -49.14 1.70 6.75
C GLY A 67 -50.50 2.24 6.33
N SER A 68 -50.61 2.83 5.15
CA SER A 68 -51.91 3.26 4.63
C SER A 68 -52.81 2.08 4.30
N LEU A 69 -52.26 0.99 3.75
CA LEU A 69 -53.03 -0.20 3.40
C LEU A 69 -53.55 -0.91 4.65
N THR A 70 -52.72 -1.05 5.69
CA THR A 70 -53.13 -1.64 6.97
C THR A 70 -54.20 -0.79 7.65
N TYR A 71 -54.06 0.54 7.64
CA TYR A 71 -55.08 1.43 8.21
C TYR A 71 -56.41 1.33 7.44
N ALA A 72 -56.38 1.30 6.11
CA ALA A 72 -57.58 1.14 5.29
C ALA A 72 -58.30 -0.20 5.56
N ALA A 73 -57.55 -1.29 5.76
CA ALA A 73 -58.11 -2.59 6.12
C ALA A 73 -58.79 -2.56 7.51
N ILE A 74 -58.15 -1.92 8.50
CA ILE A 74 -58.73 -1.73 9.85
C ILE A 74 -60.01 -0.90 9.75
N SER A 75 -59.99 0.20 8.99
CA SER A 75 -61.16 1.07 8.81
C SER A 75 -62.30 0.35 8.08
N TYR A 76 -62.00 -0.48 7.08
CA TYR A 76 -62.99 -1.31 6.39
C TYR A 76 -63.63 -2.33 7.34
N SER A 77 -62.82 -2.98 8.19
CA SER A 77 -63.33 -3.98 9.14
C SER A 77 -64.28 -3.38 10.19
N LEU A 78 -64.11 -2.11 10.56
CA LEU A 78 -64.91 -1.46 11.60
C LEU A 78 -66.15 -0.74 11.05
N PHE A 79 -66.04 -0.10 9.89
CA PHE A 79 -67.12 0.75 9.33
C PHE A 79 -67.75 0.20 8.05
N GLY A 80 -67.20 -0.86 7.47
CA GLY A 80 -67.60 -1.38 6.16
C GLY A 80 -67.24 -0.43 5.00
N LEU A 81 -67.83 -0.69 3.84
CA LEU A 81 -67.74 0.19 2.66
C LEU A 81 -68.70 1.37 2.83
N GLY A 82 -68.17 2.52 3.21
CA GLY A 82 -68.94 3.75 3.42
C GLY A 82 -68.11 5.01 3.22
N THR A 83 -68.78 6.16 3.17
CA THR A 83 -68.13 7.49 3.02
C THR A 83 -67.18 7.80 4.17
N THR A 84 -67.48 7.31 5.38
CA THR A 84 -66.63 7.45 6.57
C THR A 84 -65.28 6.75 6.41
N MET A 85 -65.27 5.51 5.88
CA MET A 85 -64.04 4.74 5.62
C MET A 85 -63.15 5.42 4.58
N LEU A 86 -63.73 5.95 3.51
CA LEU A 86 -63.01 6.69 2.49
C LEU A 86 -62.37 7.97 3.05
N LEU A 87 -63.11 8.71 3.88
CA LEU A 87 -62.66 9.98 4.43
C LEU A 87 -61.54 9.80 5.47
N THR A 88 -61.68 8.84 6.39
CA THR A 88 -60.64 8.55 7.41
C THR A 88 -59.38 7.98 6.78
N SER A 89 -59.50 7.04 5.83
CA SER A 89 -58.35 6.42 5.17
C SER A 89 -57.63 7.39 4.25
N GLY A 90 -58.38 8.22 3.50
CA GLY A 90 -57.81 9.25 2.64
C GLY A 90 -57.04 10.31 3.43
N LEU A 91 -57.56 10.72 4.59
CA LEU A 91 -56.88 11.69 5.44
C LEU A 91 -55.64 11.10 6.12
N ALA A 92 -55.70 9.85 6.61
CA ALA A 92 -54.54 9.16 7.16
C ALA A 92 -53.44 8.98 6.09
N PHE A 93 -53.80 8.62 4.87
CA PHE A 93 -52.86 8.55 3.74
C PHE A 93 -52.17 9.89 3.49
N ALA A 94 -52.92 11.00 3.46
CA ALA A 94 -52.36 12.34 3.29
C ALA A 94 -51.38 12.70 4.41
N ILE A 95 -51.71 12.39 5.66
CA ILE A 95 -50.83 12.60 6.81
C ILE A 95 -49.54 11.78 6.68
N TYR A 96 -49.63 10.48 6.34
CA TYR A 96 -48.45 9.63 6.17
C TYR A 96 -47.58 10.07 5.00
N LEU A 97 -48.19 10.53 3.90
CA LEU A 97 -47.48 11.06 2.74
C LEU A 97 -46.66 12.29 3.12
N VAL A 98 -47.27 13.26 3.80
CA VAL A 98 -46.57 14.48 4.26
C VAL A 98 -45.47 14.11 5.25
N THR A 99 -45.74 13.21 6.20
CA THR A 99 -44.76 12.73 7.19
C THR A 99 -43.55 12.07 6.51
N SER A 100 -43.78 11.23 5.49
CA SER A 100 -42.72 10.59 4.70
C SER A 100 -41.93 11.62 3.89
N LEU A 101 -42.60 12.63 3.34
CA LEU A 101 -41.97 13.68 2.53
C LEU A 101 -41.07 14.58 3.38
N LEU A 102 -41.57 15.11 4.50
CA LEU A 102 -40.73 15.90 5.41
C LEU A 102 -39.62 15.06 6.04
N GLY A 103 -39.88 13.80 6.42
CA GLY A 103 -38.86 12.89 6.94
C GLY A 103 -37.72 12.66 5.94
N ASN A 104 -38.05 12.45 4.67
CA ASN A 104 -37.07 12.31 3.61
C ASN A 104 -36.27 13.61 3.36
N MET A 105 -36.91 14.78 3.46
CA MET A 105 -36.21 16.07 3.38
C MET A 105 -35.24 16.27 4.54
N PHE A 106 -35.67 15.99 5.77
CA PHE A 106 -34.85 16.11 6.97
C PHE A 106 -33.65 15.15 6.92
N ALA A 107 -33.88 13.89 6.53
CA ALA A 107 -32.82 12.88 6.39
C ALA A 107 -31.77 13.28 5.35
N ARG A 108 -32.19 13.82 4.19
CA ARG A 108 -31.25 14.34 3.17
C ARG A 108 -30.38 15.46 3.71
N GLN A 109 -30.95 16.33 4.53
CA GLN A 109 -30.24 17.48 5.09
C GLN A 109 -29.23 17.07 6.17
N ILE A 110 -29.56 16.05 6.97
CA ILE A 110 -28.61 15.41 7.90
C ILE A 110 -27.46 14.77 7.14
N GLY A 111 -27.74 14.04 6.05
CA GLY A 111 -26.72 13.42 5.21
C GLY A 111 -25.72 14.45 4.68
N ASN A 112 -26.20 15.53 4.08
CA ASN A 112 -25.34 16.60 3.57
C ASN A 112 -24.48 17.26 4.67
N LEU A 113 -25.01 17.36 5.89
CA LEU A 113 -24.26 17.92 7.02
C LEU A 113 -23.15 16.96 7.47
N ARG A 114 -23.46 15.66 7.56
CA ARG A 114 -22.49 14.62 7.86
C ARG A 114 -21.34 14.62 6.85
N ASP A 115 -21.67 14.69 5.56
CA ASP A 115 -20.66 14.76 4.48
C ASP A 115 -19.81 16.03 4.56
N GLN A 116 -20.38 17.16 4.98
CA GLN A 116 -19.63 18.41 5.19
C GLN A 116 -18.65 18.28 6.36
N PHE A 117 -19.09 17.71 7.48
CA PHE A 117 -18.21 17.45 8.61
C PHE A 117 -17.08 16.51 8.24
N GLU A 118 -17.36 15.43 7.52
CA GLU A 118 -16.33 14.48 7.10
C GLU A 118 -15.31 15.11 6.14
N LYS A 119 -15.76 15.97 5.22
CA LYS A 119 -14.87 16.76 4.36
C LYS A 119 -14.03 17.76 5.15
N GLU A 120 -14.60 18.43 6.14
CA GLU A 120 -13.86 19.38 6.96
C GLU A 120 -12.83 18.67 7.85
N HIS A 121 -13.20 17.54 8.45
CA HIS A 121 -12.28 16.70 9.22
C HIS A 121 -11.12 16.18 8.38
N THR A 122 -11.40 15.66 7.18
CA THR A 122 -10.33 15.19 6.28
C THR A 122 -9.39 16.31 5.85
N LEU A 123 -9.92 17.52 5.59
CA LEU A 123 -9.08 18.69 5.30
C LEU A 123 -8.25 19.15 6.50
N MET A 124 -8.81 19.10 7.71
CA MET A 124 -8.07 19.42 8.93
C MET A 124 -6.96 18.39 9.18
N ASP A 125 -7.27 17.10 9.08
CA ASP A 125 -6.30 16.01 9.23
C ASP A 125 -5.21 16.07 8.16
N ASP A 126 -5.53 16.57 6.97
CA ASP A 126 -4.58 16.80 5.89
C ASP A 126 -3.63 17.98 6.12
N LEU A 127 -3.94 18.86 7.08
CA LEU A 127 -3.07 19.99 7.48
C LEU A 127 -2.25 19.68 8.74
N VAL A 128 -2.64 18.67 9.52
CA VAL A 128 -1.93 18.25 10.74
C VAL A 128 -0.67 17.47 10.35
N GLN A 129 0.47 18.15 10.42
CA GLN A 129 1.78 17.57 10.06
C GLN A 129 2.31 16.56 11.09
N TYR A 130 2.03 16.80 12.37
CA TYR A 130 2.55 16.04 13.48
C TYR A 130 1.46 15.17 14.09
N ASP A 131 1.82 13.95 14.47
CA ASP A 131 0.92 13.05 15.16
C ASP A 131 0.60 13.58 16.58
N GLN A 132 -0.67 13.56 16.98
CA GLN A 132 -1.11 14.16 18.24
C GLN A 132 -0.67 13.36 19.47
N SER A 133 -0.47 12.04 19.32
CA SER A 133 -0.09 11.17 20.42
C SER A 133 1.41 11.17 20.70
N THR A 134 2.23 11.39 19.66
CA THR A 134 3.69 11.28 19.73
C THR A 134 4.45 12.57 19.43
N GLY A 135 3.80 13.57 18.84
CA GLY A 135 4.42 14.86 18.51
C GLY A 135 5.44 14.82 17.36
N ILE A 136 5.62 13.67 16.69
CA ILE A 136 6.55 13.50 15.56
C ILE A 136 5.83 13.52 14.21
N LEU A 137 6.59 13.63 13.13
CA LEU A 137 6.05 13.89 11.80
C LEU A 137 5.21 12.69 11.30
N ARG A 138 4.03 12.94 10.73
CA ARG A 138 3.25 11.85 10.10
C ARG A 138 3.92 11.40 8.80
N TRP A 139 3.83 10.11 8.51
CA TRP A 139 4.46 9.49 7.33
C TRP A 139 4.15 10.22 6.01
N LYS A 140 2.90 10.68 5.82
CA LYS A 140 2.49 11.48 4.64
C LYS A 140 3.43 12.66 4.36
N PHE A 141 3.82 13.40 5.40
CA PHE A 141 4.72 14.55 5.27
C PHE A 141 6.19 14.13 5.26
N ALA A 142 6.54 13.10 6.03
CA ALA A 142 7.89 12.53 6.03
C ALA A 142 8.28 11.99 4.65
N GLN A 143 7.36 11.34 3.94
CA GLN A 143 7.58 10.82 2.59
C GLN A 143 7.87 11.93 1.59
N GLN A 144 7.20 13.09 1.70
CA GLN A 144 7.49 14.24 0.85
C GLN A 144 8.91 14.77 1.09
N ARG A 145 9.32 14.87 2.36
CA ARG A 145 10.69 15.26 2.73
C ARG A 145 11.72 14.23 2.29
N LEU A 146 11.42 12.94 2.43
CA LEU A 146 12.28 11.85 1.98
C LEU A 146 12.55 11.96 0.48
N LYS A 147 11.51 12.16 -0.33
CA LYS A 147 11.64 12.34 -1.79
C LYS A 147 12.56 13.51 -2.14
N ALA A 148 12.36 14.65 -1.47
CA ALA A 148 13.20 15.82 -1.68
C ALA A 148 14.66 15.57 -1.27
N GLU A 149 14.87 14.90 -0.14
CA GLU A 149 16.20 14.64 0.40
C GLU A 149 16.98 13.59 -0.40
N VAL A 150 16.31 12.55 -0.94
CA VAL A 150 16.92 11.58 -1.87
C VAL A 150 17.40 12.30 -3.14
N LEU A 151 16.56 13.16 -3.73
CA LEU A 151 16.95 13.94 -4.91
C LEU A 151 18.14 14.88 -4.62
N ARG A 152 18.15 15.49 -3.42
CA ARG A 152 19.25 16.35 -2.95
C ARG A 152 20.55 15.55 -2.77
N SER A 153 20.46 14.41 -2.10
CA SER A 153 21.55 13.47 -1.83
C SER A 153 22.20 12.99 -3.14
N VAL A 154 21.40 12.54 -4.11
CA VAL A 154 21.88 12.09 -5.43
C VAL A 154 22.55 13.23 -6.20
N ARG A 155 21.94 14.42 -6.21
CA ARG A 155 22.46 15.57 -6.96
C ARG A 155 23.80 16.08 -6.41
N TYR A 156 23.91 16.19 -5.09
CA TYR A 156 25.07 16.78 -4.43
C TYR A 156 26.06 15.73 -3.89
N LYS A 157 25.82 14.43 -4.16
CA LYS A 157 26.61 13.31 -3.64
C LYS A 157 26.79 13.38 -2.12
N LYS A 158 25.70 13.69 -1.41
CA LYS A 158 25.64 13.72 0.05
C LYS A 158 25.03 12.44 0.57
N ASP A 159 25.50 11.92 1.68
CA ASP A 159 24.93 10.71 2.27
C ASP A 159 23.54 11.00 2.86
N LEU A 160 22.64 10.04 2.73
CA LEU A 160 21.33 10.06 3.40
C LEU A 160 21.08 8.65 3.92
N SER A 161 20.67 8.52 5.17
CA SER A 161 20.25 7.24 5.74
C SER A 161 18.80 7.30 6.22
N LEU A 162 18.07 6.20 6.03
CA LEU A 162 16.73 5.96 6.55
C LEU A 162 16.82 4.83 7.56
N ALA A 163 16.36 5.07 8.78
CA ALA A 163 16.23 4.05 9.82
C ALA A 163 14.74 3.81 10.09
N LEU A 164 14.27 2.59 9.86
CA LEU A 164 12.92 2.16 10.25
C LEU A 164 12.99 1.39 11.56
N ILE A 165 12.04 1.64 12.46
CA ILE A 165 12.05 1.17 13.84
C ILE A 165 10.74 0.42 14.12
N GLN A 166 10.87 -0.76 14.70
CA GLN A 166 9.76 -1.56 15.19
C GLN A 166 9.94 -1.88 16.67
N VAL A 167 8.89 -1.60 17.45
CA VAL A 167 8.81 -1.98 18.86
C VAL A 167 8.51 -3.48 18.95
N MET A 168 9.33 -4.22 19.67
CA MET A 168 9.20 -5.67 19.81
C MET A 168 8.34 -5.98 21.03
N VAL A 169 7.07 -6.30 20.77
CA VAL A 169 6.12 -6.76 21.80
C VAL A 169 6.02 -8.28 21.73
N PRO A 170 6.17 -9.00 22.85
CA PRO A 170 5.99 -10.45 22.88
C PRO A 170 4.60 -10.86 22.38
N ALA A 171 4.51 -11.89 21.54
CA ALA A 171 3.23 -12.33 20.96
C ALA A 171 2.20 -12.78 22.02
N ASN A 172 2.65 -13.15 23.22
CA ASN A 172 1.82 -13.53 24.36
C ASN A 172 1.41 -12.33 25.25
N ALA A 173 1.91 -11.13 24.98
CA ALA A 173 1.55 -9.94 25.74
C ALA A 173 0.19 -9.40 25.26
N GLN A 174 -0.80 -9.39 26.16
CA GLN A 174 -2.09 -8.76 25.91
C GLN A 174 -1.99 -7.30 26.37
N LEU A 175 -1.52 -6.41 25.50
CA LEU A 175 -1.59 -4.97 25.74
C LEU A 175 -2.90 -4.41 25.20
N SER A 176 -3.54 -3.55 26.00
CA SER A 176 -4.60 -2.68 25.51
C SER A 176 -4.04 -1.65 24.53
N GLU A 177 -4.91 -1.10 23.68
CA GLU A 177 -4.54 -0.06 22.71
C GLU A 177 -3.91 1.18 23.39
N ILE A 178 -4.38 1.51 24.59
CA ILE A 178 -3.87 2.63 25.40
C ILE A 178 -2.46 2.35 25.92
N GLU A 179 -2.20 1.14 26.42
CA GLU A 179 -0.88 0.76 26.91
C GLU A 179 0.15 0.69 25.77
N LEU A 180 -0.28 0.18 24.60
CA LEU A 180 0.57 0.15 23.41
C LEU A 180 0.90 1.58 22.95
N ALA A 181 -0.08 2.47 22.87
CA ALA A 181 0.14 3.88 22.53
C ALA A 181 1.08 4.57 23.54
N GLY A 182 0.92 4.31 24.84
CA GLY A 182 1.82 4.80 25.88
C GLY A 182 3.26 4.31 25.70
N LEU A 183 3.44 3.04 25.31
CA LEU A 183 4.76 2.49 25.00
C LEU A 183 5.40 3.17 23.79
N TYR A 184 4.64 3.37 22.70
CA TYR A 184 5.12 4.11 21.54
C TYR A 184 5.55 5.53 21.91
N SER A 185 4.74 6.26 22.70
CA SER A 185 5.09 7.60 23.16
C SER A 185 6.41 7.61 23.95
N GLN A 186 6.62 6.65 24.87
CA GLN A 186 7.88 6.56 25.61
C GLN A 186 9.08 6.29 24.71
N VAL A 187 8.94 5.41 23.71
CA VAL A 187 10.01 5.15 22.74
C VAL A 187 10.31 6.41 21.92
N VAL A 188 9.28 7.15 21.50
CA VAL A 188 9.43 8.42 20.78
C VAL A 188 10.14 9.47 21.62
N ASP A 189 9.87 9.58 22.92
CA ASP A 189 10.57 10.53 23.79
C ASP A 189 12.08 10.25 23.81
N VAL A 190 12.46 8.97 23.95
CA VAL A 190 13.87 8.56 23.90
C VAL A 190 14.50 8.80 22.52
N LEU A 191 13.73 8.56 21.46
CA LEU A 191 14.11 8.83 20.08
C LEU A 191 14.47 10.31 19.92
N VAL A 192 13.52 11.21 20.19
CA VAL A 192 13.64 12.66 19.99
C VAL A 192 14.79 13.25 20.81
N GLU A 193 14.99 12.79 22.05
CA GLU A 193 16.14 13.20 22.88
C GLU A 193 17.51 12.81 22.28
N SER A 194 17.55 11.81 21.41
CA SER A 194 18.79 11.26 20.85
C SER A 194 19.17 11.87 19.50
N LEU A 195 18.24 12.62 18.89
CA LEU A 195 18.39 13.20 17.56
C LEU A 195 19.12 14.53 17.55
N ARG A 196 19.77 14.85 16.42
CA ARG A 196 20.25 16.20 16.14
C ARG A 196 19.05 17.08 15.83
N LYS A 197 18.83 18.09 16.67
CA LYS A 197 17.77 19.10 16.46
C LYS A 197 17.90 19.73 15.07
N ASP A 198 16.76 19.96 14.44
CA ASP A 198 16.60 20.63 13.14
C ASP A 198 17.18 19.92 11.90
N ILE A 199 17.90 18.79 12.07
CA ILE A 199 18.48 18.01 10.97
C ILE A 199 17.75 16.67 10.82
N ASP A 200 17.73 15.88 11.90
CA ASP A 200 17.16 14.54 11.85
C ASP A 200 15.63 14.64 11.99
N MET A 201 14.91 13.85 11.19
CA MET A 201 13.44 13.95 11.11
C MET A 201 12.79 12.64 11.53
N PRO A 202 12.30 12.53 12.77
CA PRO A 202 11.53 11.38 13.21
C PRO A 202 10.13 11.41 12.60
N PHE A 203 9.60 10.23 12.29
CA PHE A 203 8.25 10.10 11.76
C PHE A 203 7.53 8.85 12.26
N ILE A 204 6.21 8.87 12.14
CA ILE A 204 5.32 7.76 12.47
C ILE A 204 4.27 7.53 11.39
N GLY A 205 4.03 6.27 11.07
CA GLY A 205 3.00 5.77 10.16
C GLY A 205 2.63 4.35 10.58
N GLU A 206 2.59 3.41 9.64
CA GLU A 206 2.52 1.98 9.98
C GLU A 206 3.75 1.51 10.78
N LYS A 207 4.89 2.15 10.53
CA LYS A 207 6.16 1.98 11.24
C LYS A 207 6.68 3.34 11.68
N MET A 208 7.47 3.34 12.74
CA MET A 208 8.24 4.51 13.15
C MET A 208 9.54 4.54 12.34
N GLY A 209 10.11 5.72 12.14
CA GLY A 209 11.44 5.82 11.57
C GLY A 209 12.07 7.20 11.74
N ILE A 210 13.29 7.32 11.24
CA ILE A 210 14.06 8.55 11.24
C ILE A 210 14.70 8.73 9.86
N LEU A 211 14.56 9.92 9.30
CA LEU A 211 15.42 10.37 8.20
C LEU A 211 16.67 11.01 8.81
N LEU A 212 17.84 10.56 8.37
CA LEU A 212 19.15 11.03 8.81
C LEU A 212 19.89 11.66 7.61
N PRO A 213 19.63 12.93 7.28
CA PRO A 213 20.38 13.66 6.27
C PRO A 213 21.88 13.70 6.61
N GLU A 214 22.72 13.73 5.58
CA GLU A 214 24.18 13.87 5.70
C GLU A 214 24.80 12.84 6.65
N THR A 215 24.29 11.61 6.60
CA THR A 215 24.67 10.51 7.50
C THR A 215 24.95 9.25 6.70
N THR A 216 26.19 8.76 6.82
CA THR A 216 26.64 7.51 6.20
C THR A 216 25.92 6.30 6.79
N SER A 217 25.94 5.18 6.08
CA SER A 217 25.39 3.90 6.58
C SER A 217 26.02 3.48 7.92
N GLU A 218 27.34 3.63 8.06
CA GLU A 218 28.07 3.36 9.30
C GLU A 218 27.64 4.31 10.44
N GLY A 219 27.52 5.61 10.16
CA GLY A 219 27.05 6.59 11.13
C GLY A 219 25.63 6.30 11.62
N ALA A 220 24.75 5.90 10.70
CA ALA A 220 23.39 5.47 11.04
C ALA A 220 23.37 4.18 11.87
N GLN A 221 24.26 3.23 11.61
CA GLN A 221 24.39 2.00 12.39
C GLN A 221 24.87 2.28 13.82
N ILE A 222 25.89 3.13 13.99
CA ILE A 222 26.39 3.54 15.30
C ILE A 222 25.28 4.27 16.09
N PHE A 223 24.59 5.20 15.44
CA PHE A 223 23.45 5.91 16.03
C PHE A 223 22.35 4.93 16.47
N SER A 224 21.94 4.04 15.59
CA SER A 224 20.84 3.09 15.84
C SER A 224 21.20 2.13 16.97
N THR A 225 22.44 1.63 17.03
CA THR A 225 22.90 0.75 18.11
C THR A 225 22.81 1.44 19.47
N ARG A 226 23.25 2.70 19.55
CA ARG A 226 23.12 3.51 20.78
C ARG A 226 21.66 3.77 21.15
N LEU A 227 20.81 3.98 20.15
CA LEU A 227 19.38 4.20 20.36
C LEU A 227 18.72 2.95 20.94
N VAL A 228 18.99 1.75 20.42
CA VAL A 228 18.46 0.48 20.97
C VAL A 228 18.82 0.35 22.45
N GLU A 229 20.09 0.55 22.81
CA GLU A 229 20.53 0.48 24.21
C GLU A 229 19.81 1.51 25.09
N LYS A 230 19.67 2.75 24.60
CA LYS A 230 19.04 3.84 25.37
C LYS A 230 17.55 3.59 25.57
N VAL A 231 16.85 3.09 24.55
CA VAL A 231 15.43 2.71 24.62
C VAL A 231 15.28 1.59 25.65
N PHE A 232 16.02 0.49 25.52
CA PHE A 232 15.93 -0.63 26.45
C PHE A 232 16.19 -0.21 27.90
N ARG A 233 17.20 0.66 28.14
CA ARG A 233 17.50 1.17 29.49
C ARG A 233 16.37 2.00 30.10
N LYS A 234 15.65 2.79 29.30
CA LYS A 234 14.59 3.69 29.77
C LYS A 234 13.20 3.05 29.82
N THR A 235 12.84 2.24 28.82
CA THR A 235 11.49 1.71 28.65
C THR A 235 11.39 0.21 28.94
N ARG A 236 12.52 -0.50 29.07
CA ARG A 236 12.59 -1.97 29.21
C ARG A 236 11.99 -2.73 28.03
N VAL A 237 11.93 -2.09 26.86
CA VAL A 237 11.38 -2.69 25.65
C VAL A 237 12.45 -2.78 24.57
N ASP A 238 12.46 -3.91 23.88
CA ASP A 238 13.34 -4.19 22.76
C ASP A 238 12.80 -3.52 21.49
N VAL A 239 13.70 -3.01 20.67
CA VAL A 239 13.39 -2.38 19.39
C VAL A 239 14.29 -2.96 18.30
N ALA A 240 13.70 -3.27 17.16
CA ALA A 240 14.41 -3.68 15.95
C ALA A 240 14.52 -2.49 14.99
N ILE A 241 15.67 -2.34 14.33
CA ILE A 241 15.96 -1.23 13.43
C ILE A 241 16.57 -1.74 12.12
N GLY A 242 15.92 -1.39 11.00
CA GLY A 242 16.43 -1.60 9.64
C GLY A 242 16.96 -0.30 9.07
N ILE A 243 18.15 -0.31 8.48
CA ILE A 243 18.80 0.88 7.93
C ILE A 243 19.04 0.69 6.43
N ALA A 244 18.75 1.72 5.63
CA ALA A 244 19.21 1.80 4.24
C ALA A 244 19.75 3.21 3.94
N SER A 245 20.70 3.31 3.02
CA SER A 245 21.39 4.57 2.73
C SER A 245 21.51 4.87 1.23
N VAL A 246 21.49 6.16 0.87
CA VAL A 246 21.81 6.68 -0.46
C VAL A 246 23.22 7.29 -0.41
N PRO A 247 24.07 7.08 -1.43
CA PRO A 247 23.84 6.32 -2.67
C PRO A 247 24.15 4.82 -2.56
N GLY A 248 24.56 4.33 -1.40
CA GLY A 248 25.10 2.97 -1.24
C GLY A 248 24.11 1.86 -1.57
N ASP A 249 22.91 1.89 -0.98
CA ASP A 249 21.89 0.85 -1.06
C ASP A 249 20.79 1.14 -2.10
N ALA A 250 20.54 2.42 -2.37
CA ALA A 250 19.50 2.86 -3.29
C ALA A 250 19.79 4.24 -3.89
N VAL A 251 19.16 4.54 -5.03
CA VAL A 251 19.17 5.87 -5.68
C VAL A 251 17.77 6.46 -5.87
N THR A 252 16.72 5.70 -5.55
CA THR A 252 15.31 6.12 -5.58
C THR A 252 14.68 6.02 -4.20
N THR A 253 13.59 6.74 -3.97
CA THR A 253 12.90 6.74 -2.67
C THR A 253 12.27 5.39 -2.38
N GLU A 254 11.70 4.77 -3.42
CA GLU A 254 11.01 3.48 -3.34
C GLU A 254 11.99 2.36 -3.00
N ALA A 255 13.13 2.29 -3.69
CA ALA A 255 14.16 1.31 -3.41
C ALA A 255 14.78 1.51 -2.01
N LEU A 256 14.97 2.75 -1.56
CA LEU A 256 15.49 3.03 -0.23
C LEU A 256 14.56 2.50 0.87
N LEU A 257 13.26 2.70 0.70
CA LEU A 257 12.25 2.20 1.63
C LEU A 257 12.22 0.67 1.64
N GLU A 258 12.17 0.05 0.47
CA GLU A 258 12.15 -1.41 0.33
C GLU A 258 13.37 -2.06 1.01
N GLN A 259 14.57 -1.52 0.77
CA GLN A 259 15.79 -2.02 1.41
C GLN A 259 15.76 -1.85 2.94
N ALA A 260 15.26 -0.72 3.45
CA ALA A 260 15.12 -0.49 4.89
C ALA A 260 14.10 -1.44 5.52
N GLU A 261 13.01 -1.75 4.81
CA GLU A 261 11.98 -2.68 5.28
C GLU A 261 12.47 -4.13 5.31
N LEU A 262 13.21 -4.57 4.29
CA LEU A 262 13.85 -5.88 4.27
C LEU A 262 14.84 -6.03 5.43
N ALA A 263 15.66 -5.00 5.67
CA ALA A 263 16.59 -4.98 6.78
C ALA A 263 15.86 -5.01 8.14
N LEU A 264 14.78 -4.25 8.30
CA LEU A 264 13.98 -4.24 9.52
C LEU A 264 13.32 -5.60 9.78
N LYS A 265 12.78 -6.23 8.74
CA LYS A 265 12.16 -7.55 8.85
C LYS A 265 13.14 -8.57 9.39
N LEU A 266 14.38 -8.55 8.88
CA LEU A 266 15.44 -9.43 9.36
C LEU A 266 15.89 -9.08 10.78
N ALA A 267 15.92 -7.80 11.15
CA ALA A 267 16.26 -7.36 12.50
C ALA A 267 15.19 -7.79 13.52
N ALA A 268 13.91 -7.78 13.12
CA ALA A 268 12.80 -8.20 13.97
C ALA A 268 12.73 -9.74 14.14
N SER A 269 13.17 -10.52 13.15
CA SER A 269 13.17 -11.98 13.23
C SER A 269 14.49 -12.60 13.70
N GLY A 270 15.59 -11.85 13.64
CA GLY A 270 16.94 -12.33 13.96
C GLY A 270 17.42 -11.91 15.36
N ASP A 271 18.63 -12.36 15.72
CA ASP A 271 19.24 -12.04 17.02
C ASP A 271 19.83 -10.62 17.08
N GLN A 272 19.98 -9.93 15.94
CA GLN A 272 20.60 -8.62 15.88
C GLN A 272 19.55 -7.51 15.77
N PRO A 273 19.50 -6.58 16.75
CA PRO A 273 18.46 -5.56 16.78
C PRO A 273 18.68 -4.45 15.73
N VAL A 274 19.85 -4.37 15.11
CA VAL A 274 20.17 -3.36 14.08
C VAL A 274 20.78 -4.03 12.87
N ILE A 275 20.15 -3.89 11.70
CA ILE A 275 20.65 -4.44 10.43
C ILE A 275 20.72 -3.33 9.37
N PRO A 276 21.91 -3.05 8.79
CA PRO A 276 22.02 -2.23 7.59
C PRO A 276 21.81 -3.07 6.32
N ALA A 277 21.12 -2.50 5.33
CA ALA A 277 20.85 -3.11 4.03
C ALA A 277 22.14 -3.45 3.26
N ALA A 278 23.23 -2.69 3.48
CA ALA A 278 24.55 -2.99 2.94
C ALA A 278 25.02 -4.42 3.27
N ARG A 279 24.65 -4.96 4.44
CA ARG A 279 24.99 -6.33 4.83
C ARG A 279 24.21 -7.38 4.04
N LEU A 280 22.98 -7.09 3.65
CA LEU A 280 22.15 -8.00 2.84
C LEU A 280 22.75 -8.18 1.46
N ARG A 281 23.25 -7.09 0.87
CA ARG A 281 23.99 -7.13 -0.40
C ARG A 281 25.32 -7.86 -0.26
N ALA A 282 26.05 -7.63 0.82
CA ALA A 282 27.31 -8.34 1.07
C ALA A 282 27.10 -9.85 1.28
N ALA A 283 25.99 -10.27 1.90
CA ALA A 283 25.65 -11.69 2.04
C ALA A 283 25.25 -12.31 0.70
N ALA A 284 24.43 -11.62 -0.11
CA ALA A 284 24.09 -12.05 -1.47
C ALA A 284 25.32 -12.12 -2.40
N GLY A 285 26.28 -11.20 -2.24
CA GLY A 285 27.53 -11.21 -2.99
C GLY A 285 28.58 -12.23 -2.48
N LYS A 286 28.45 -12.71 -1.24
CA LYS A 286 29.35 -13.73 -0.66
C LYS A 286 28.98 -15.15 -1.06
N GLU A 287 27.73 -15.42 -1.47
CA GLU A 287 27.37 -16.71 -2.07
C GLU A 287 27.99 -16.91 -3.47
N GLU A 288 28.52 -15.84 -4.10
CA GLU A 288 29.14 -15.88 -5.43
C GLU A 288 30.69 -15.84 -5.45
N GLN A 289 31.39 -15.78 -4.30
CA GLN A 289 32.86 -15.72 -4.29
C GLN A 289 33.49 -16.59 -3.18
N PRO A 290 34.16 -17.70 -3.51
CA PRO A 290 35.07 -18.37 -2.58
C PRO A 290 36.28 -17.47 -2.32
N GLU A 291 36.64 -17.36 -1.04
CA GLU A 291 37.81 -16.66 -0.53
C GLU A 291 39.10 -17.19 -1.18
N GLU A 292 39.84 -16.33 -1.89
CA GLU A 292 41.28 -16.54 -2.12
C GLU A 292 42.08 -15.42 -1.48
N GLU A 293 42.81 -15.84 -0.47
CA GLU A 293 43.72 -15.07 0.35
C GLU A 293 45.03 -14.77 -0.37
N SER A 294 45.41 -13.50 -0.35
CA SER A 294 46.78 -12.96 -0.38
C SER A 294 47.84 -13.65 -1.28
N ALA A 295 48.07 -13.08 -2.46
CA ALA A 295 49.43 -12.78 -2.95
C ALA A 295 49.40 -11.81 -4.14
N ALA A 296 49.94 -10.60 -3.96
CA ALA A 296 50.55 -9.88 -5.08
C ALA A 296 51.95 -10.48 -5.34
N PRO A 297 52.60 -10.38 -6.54
CA PRO A 297 52.45 -9.25 -7.47
C PRO A 297 52.63 -9.54 -8.99
N GLN A 298 52.45 -8.47 -9.77
CA GLN A 298 53.12 -8.10 -11.04
C GLN A 298 52.32 -8.15 -12.36
N ALA A 299 52.66 -7.14 -13.15
CA ALA A 299 52.01 -6.61 -14.34
C ALA A 299 52.15 -7.50 -15.58
N GLY A 300 51.11 -7.48 -16.42
CA GLY A 300 51.12 -8.00 -17.79
C GLY A 300 49.70 -7.98 -18.34
N GLY A 301 49.37 -7.02 -19.20
CA GLY A 301 48.04 -6.93 -19.78
C GLY A 301 47.72 -8.12 -20.68
N GLN A 302 46.56 -8.73 -20.47
CA GLN A 302 45.81 -9.48 -21.48
C GLN A 302 44.36 -9.68 -21.00
N ALA A 303 43.44 -9.59 -21.94
CA ALA A 303 41.99 -9.53 -21.76
C ALA A 303 41.45 -10.63 -20.82
N ALA A 304 40.60 -10.22 -19.88
CA ALA A 304 39.86 -11.09 -18.98
C ALA A 304 39.18 -12.23 -19.76
N GLN A 305 39.73 -13.45 -19.62
CA GLN A 305 39.03 -14.68 -19.95
C GLN A 305 38.23 -15.08 -18.71
N GLU A 306 36.92 -14.84 -18.76
CA GLU A 306 35.96 -15.35 -17.77
C GLU A 306 35.98 -16.87 -17.76
N ALA A 307 36.11 -17.46 -16.56
CA ALA A 307 36.30 -18.89 -16.36
C ALA A 307 35.07 -19.70 -16.83
N LEU A 308 35.26 -20.51 -17.88
CA LEU A 308 34.29 -21.50 -18.35
C LEU A 308 34.32 -22.74 -17.44
N GLY A 309 33.15 -23.22 -17.02
CA GLY A 309 33.00 -24.49 -16.31
C GLY A 309 33.41 -25.71 -17.16
N PRO A 310 33.52 -26.91 -16.55
CA PRO A 310 34.09 -28.10 -17.20
C PRO A 310 33.31 -28.62 -18.43
N ARG A 311 32.09 -28.14 -18.69
CA ARG A 311 31.23 -28.53 -19.83
C ARG A 311 30.68 -27.34 -20.64
N GLU A 312 31.22 -26.16 -20.43
CA GLU A 312 30.73 -24.93 -21.04
C GLU A 312 31.66 -24.47 -22.16
N TRP A 313 31.06 -24.09 -23.29
CA TRP A 313 31.73 -23.59 -24.49
C TRP A 313 31.22 -22.20 -24.82
N LEU A 314 32.08 -21.40 -25.45
CA LEU A 314 31.77 -20.05 -25.90
C LEU A 314 31.41 -20.09 -27.39
N LEU A 315 30.14 -19.83 -27.71
CA LEU A 315 29.62 -19.80 -29.07
C LEU A 315 29.66 -18.38 -29.61
N GLU A 316 30.44 -18.17 -30.67
CA GLU A 316 30.51 -16.90 -31.38
C GLU A 316 29.75 -17.01 -32.71
N ILE A 317 28.59 -16.37 -32.79
CA ILE A 317 27.76 -16.32 -33.99
C ILE A 317 28.05 -15.01 -34.72
N GLN A 318 28.61 -15.12 -35.92
CA GLN A 318 28.84 -13.97 -36.79
C GLN A 318 27.63 -13.71 -37.71
N ASN A 319 27.40 -12.43 -38.02
CA ASN A 319 26.38 -11.91 -38.93
C ASN A 319 24.94 -11.80 -38.36
N PHE A 320 24.82 -11.57 -37.05
CA PHE A 320 23.55 -11.43 -36.35
C PHE A 320 22.99 -9.99 -36.43
N LYS A 321 22.03 -9.77 -37.33
CA LYS A 321 21.59 -8.41 -37.74
C LYS A 321 20.55 -7.75 -36.83
N ASN A 322 19.77 -8.48 -36.01
CA ASN A 322 18.65 -7.89 -35.26
C ASN A 322 18.40 -8.59 -33.91
N MET A 323 18.27 -7.81 -32.83
CA MET A 323 18.01 -8.33 -31.47
C MET A 323 16.66 -9.04 -31.33
N GLY A 324 15.72 -8.79 -32.26
CA GLY A 324 14.39 -9.41 -32.28
C GLY A 324 14.36 -10.89 -32.68
N SER A 325 15.42 -11.43 -33.31
CA SER A 325 15.49 -12.85 -33.71
C SER A 325 16.15 -13.75 -32.65
N LEU A 326 16.49 -13.22 -31.48
CA LEU A 326 17.08 -13.98 -30.36
C LEU A 326 16.15 -15.08 -29.83
N PRO A 327 14.85 -14.84 -29.61
CA PRO A 327 13.93 -15.87 -29.12
C PRO A 327 13.75 -17.03 -30.10
N ASP A 328 13.70 -16.75 -31.41
CA ASP A 328 13.58 -17.77 -32.45
C ASP A 328 14.86 -18.60 -32.57
N LEU A 329 16.02 -17.98 -32.38
CA LEU A 329 17.32 -18.65 -32.40
C LEU A 329 17.51 -19.54 -31.17
N GLU A 330 17.11 -19.06 -29.98
CA GLU A 330 17.10 -19.86 -28.74
C GLU A 330 16.15 -21.05 -28.88
N LYS A 331 14.95 -20.83 -29.42
CA LYS A 331 13.96 -21.89 -29.65
C LYS A 331 14.46 -22.95 -30.64
N THR A 332 15.03 -22.55 -31.77
CA THR A 332 15.56 -23.48 -32.79
C THR A 332 16.74 -24.30 -32.25
N ILE A 333 17.59 -23.70 -31.42
CA ILE A 333 18.70 -24.39 -30.77
C ILE A 333 18.18 -25.40 -29.74
N ARG A 334 17.19 -25.02 -28.94
CA ARG A 334 16.60 -25.90 -27.92
C ARG A 334 15.84 -27.08 -28.55
N GLU A 335 15.14 -26.84 -29.65
CA GLU A 335 14.41 -27.86 -30.42
C GLU A 335 15.35 -28.85 -31.14
N SER A 336 16.58 -28.44 -31.47
CA SER A 336 17.56 -29.34 -32.09
C SER A 336 18.14 -30.41 -31.17
N GLY A 337 17.95 -30.27 -29.85
CA GLY A 337 18.50 -31.20 -28.86
C GLY A 337 20.03 -31.24 -28.77
N ALA A 338 20.74 -30.38 -29.51
CA ALA A 338 22.20 -30.36 -29.56
C ALA A 338 22.86 -29.75 -28.30
N LEU A 339 22.13 -28.90 -27.56
CA LEU A 339 22.66 -28.06 -26.49
C LEU A 339 21.70 -28.06 -25.28
N GLU A 340 22.23 -28.18 -24.06
CA GLU A 340 21.43 -28.30 -22.83
C GLU A 340 21.02 -26.93 -22.25
N ALA A 341 21.88 -25.92 -22.40
CA ALA A 341 21.61 -24.55 -21.99
C ALA A 341 22.28 -23.55 -22.94
N PHE A 342 21.59 -22.45 -23.20
CA PHE A 342 22.05 -21.32 -24.00
C PHE A 342 21.88 -20.05 -23.16
N SER A 343 22.98 -19.37 -22.82
CA SER A 343 22.94 -18.08 -22.11
C SER A 343 23.62 -17.02 -22.96
N PHE A 344 22.89 -15.98 -23.30
CA PHE A 344 23.46 -14.84 -24.00
C PHE A 344 24.43 -14.09 -23.09
N LEU A 345 25.64 -13.78 -23.58
CA LEU A 345 26.64 -13.03 -22.83
C LEU A 345 26.77 -11.60 -23.36
N ARG A 346 26.99 -11.43 -24.67
CA ARG A 346 27.30 -10.12 -25.23
C ARG A 346 27.03 -10.04 -26.74
N LEU A 347 26.68 -8.86 -27.23
CA LEU A 347 26.61 -8.54 -28.66
C LEU A 347 27.53 -7.35 -28.95
N GLU A 348 28.55 -7.57 -29.77
CA GLU A 348 29.45 -6.52 -30.25
C GLU A 348 29.30 -6.38 -31.75
N GLY A 349 28.62 -5.32 -32.18
CA GLY A 349 28.31 -5.07 -33.59
C GLY A 349 27.43 -6.19 -34.17
N ASN A 350 28.00 -6.98 -35.09
CA ASN A 350 27.31 -8.06 -35.81
C ASN A 350 27.76 -9.45 -35.32
N LYS A 351 28.41 -9.51 -34.15
CA LYS A 351 28.95 -10.71 -33.51
C LYS A 351 28.23 -10.93 -32.18
N LEU A 352 27.52 -12.05 -32.09
CA LEU A 352 26.82 -12.49 -30.88
C LEU A 352 27.68 -13.54 -30.18
N THR A 353 27.92 -13.32 -28.89
CA THR A 353 28.70 -14.22 -28.04
C THR A 353 27.77 -14.80 -26.99
N ALA A 354 27.63 -16.13 -27.00
CA ALA A 354 26.75 -16.86 -26.09
C ALA A 354 27.51 -17.98 -25.39
N LYS A 355 27.16 -18.26 -24.14
CA LYS A 355 27.62 -19.40 -23.37
C LYS A 355 26.70 -20.58 -23.66
N VAL A 356 27.28 -21.74 -23.89
CA VAL A 356 26.50 -22.92 -24.26
C VAL A 356 27.05 -24.16 -23.56
N SER A 357 26.15 -24.99 -23.02
CA SER A 357 26.50 -26.32 -22.51
C SER A 357 26.16 -27.40 -23.54
N VAL A 358 27.10 -28.30 -23.80
CA VAL A 358 27.00 -29.33 -24.85
C VAL A 358 26.67 -30.68 -24.22
N SER A 359 25.65 -31.38 -24.75
CA SER A 359 25.31 -32.74 -24.34
C SER A 359 26.17 -33.75 -25.11
N GLY A 360 27.29 -34.18 -24.53
CA GLY A 360 27.98 -35.45 -24.82
C GLY A 360 28.56 -35.73 -26.22
N ALA A 361 28.18 -35.02 -27.28
CA ALA A 361 28.68 -35.22 -28.65
C ALA A 361 29.50 -34.03 -29.14
N ASP A 362 30.41 -34.29 -30.08
CA ASP A 362 31.37 -33.32 -30.61
C ASP A 362 30.62 -32.05 -31.10
N PRO A 363 30.80 -30.88 -30.45
CA PRO A 363 29.92 -29.72 -30.65
C PRO A 363 29.95 -29.18 -32.08
N ALA A 364 31.04 -29.43 -32.80
CA ALA A 364 31.22 -29.09 -34.20
C ALA A 364 30.25 -29.85 -35.13
N GLN A 365 29.98 -31.13 -34.84
CA GLN A 365 29.09 -31.96 -35.64
C GLN A 365 27.62 -31.73 -35.30
N ALA A 366 27.30 -31.52 -34.02
CA ALA A 366 25.94 -31.27 -33.57
C ALA A 366 25.37 -29.95 -34.11
N LEU A 367 26.20 -28.91 -34.23
CA LEU A 367 25.81 -27.60 -34.76
C LEU A 367 25.96 -27.49 -36.30
N GLY A 368 26.78 -28.34 -36.92
CA GLY A 368 26.96 -28.39 -38.38
C GLY A 368 25.77 -28.99 -39.15
N GLY A 369 24.87 -29.71 -38.48
CA GLY A 369 23.66 -30.30 -39.08
C GLY A 369 22.45 -29.35 -39.18
N LEU A 370 22.55 -28.15 -38.64
CA LEU A 370 21.44 -27.20 -38.57
C LEU A 370 21.30 -26.36 -39.86
N PRO A 371 20.08 -26.22 -40.42
CA PRO A 371 19.86 -25.68 -41.77
C PRO A 371 20.37 -24.24 -41.97
N PHE A 372 20.39 -23.45 -40.89
CA PHE A 372 20.75 -22.03 -40.87
C PHE A 372 22.25 -21.75 -40.67
N PHE A 373 23.07 -22.77 -40.41
CA PHE A 373 24.47 -22.57 -40.05
C PHE A 373 25.44 -23.14 -41.09
N THR A 374 26.59 -22.50 -41.21
CA THR A 374 27.77 -23.07 -41.90
C THR A 374 28.83 -23.35 -40.86
N PRO A 375 29.44 -24.55 -40.86
CA PRO A 375 30.44 -24.91 -39.85
C PRO A 375 31.65 -23.97 -39.98
N GLY A 376 31.98 -23.26 -38.90
CA GLY A 376 33.19 -22.48 -38.78
C GLY A 376 34.26 -23.19 -37.94
N LYS A 377 35.41 -22.53 -37.78
CA LYS A 377 36.57 -23.11 -37.08
C LYS A 377 36.27 -23.31 -35.60
N VAL A 378 36.65 -24.48 -35.08
CA VAL A 378 36.62 -24.80 -33.65
C VAL A 378 38.01 -24.61 -33.09
N ASP A 379 38.15 -23.75 -32.10
CA ASP A 379 39.40 -23.54 -31.38
C ASP A 379 39.33 -24.31 -30.06
N ALA A 380 39.92 -25.51 -30.06
CA ALA A 380 39.85 -26.45 -28.95
C ALA A 380 40.63 -25.99 -27.71
N GLU A 381 41.67 -25.16 -27.88
CA GLU A 381 42.46 -24.63 -26.76
C GLU A 381 41.74 -23.51 -26.01
N ARG A 382 40.91 -22.73 -26.71
CA ARG A 382 40.14 -21.62 -26.12
C ARG A 382 38.68 -21.97 -25.82
N ARG A 383 38.24 -23.18 -26.16
CA ARG A 383 36.83 -23.64 -26.07
C ARG A 383 35.86 -22.69 -26.78
N ILE A 384 36.26 -22.18 -27.95
CA ILE A 384 35.44 -21.28 -28.76
C ILE A 384 34.94 -22.01 -30.00
N ILE A 385 33.63 -21.96 -30.23
CA ILE A 385 33.00 -22.46 -31.45
C ILE A 385 32.56 -21.25 -32.27
N GLN A 386 33.19 -21.04 -33.43
CA GLN A 386 32.78 -19.97 -34.34
C GLN A 386 31.80 -20.53 -35.37
N ILE A 387 30.62 -19.93 -35.49
CA ILE A 387 29.62 -20.32 -36.48
C ILE A 387 29.15 -19.09 -37.26
N LYS A 388 28.93 -19.27 -38.56
CA LYS A 388 28.34 -18.25 -39.44
C LYS A 388 26.91 -18.61 -39.78
N MET A 389 25.99 -17.66 -39.58
CA MET A 389 24.62 -17.73 -40.08
C MET A 389 24.63 -17.66 -41.62
N LYS A 390 23.92 -18.58 -42.28
CA LYS A 390 23.64 -18.46 -43.73
C LYS A 390 22.75 -17.24 -43.94
N THR A 391 23.20 -16.33 -44.78
CA THR A 391 22.35 -15.26 -45.32
C THR A 391 21.29 -15.87 -46.21
N GLU A 392 20.01 -15.80 -45.82
CA GLU A 392 18.89 -15.94 -46.76
C GLU A 392 18.99 -14.84 -47.83
N LYS A 393 18.61 -15.21 -49.05
CA LYS A 393 18.63 -14.37 -50.24
C LYS A 393 17.33 -13.60 -50.40
#